data_AF-A0A951QW16-F1
#
_entry.id   AF-A0A951QW16-F1
#
_cell.length_a   1.000
_cell.length_b   1.000
_cell.length_c   1.000
_cell.angle_alpha   90.00
_cell.angle_beta   90.00
_cell.angle_gamma   90.00
#
_symmetry.space_group_name_H-M   'P 1'
#
loop_
_entity.id
_entity.type
_entity.pdbx_description
1 polymer ?
#
loop_
_entity_poly.entity_id
_entity_poly.type
_entity_poly.pdbx_seq_one_letter_code
_entity_poly.pdbx_strand_id
1 'polypeptide(L)' 'MIIIIKERATLKQVEQMMQVLRVYIKVAVDIEKGILAGGAERHSECEGALLEDGSRQLDIWGVDWWL' A
#
# COMPACT_ATOMS: atom_id res chain seq x y z
N MET A 1 -1.21 -1.64 -10.66
CA MET A 1 0.20 -1.20 -10.57
C MET A 1 0.44 -0.85 -9.12
N ILE A 2 1.34 -1.56 -8.46
CA ILE A 2 1.61 -1.33 -7.04
C ILE A 2 2.51 -0.11 -6.91
N ILE A 3 2.15 0.81 -6.01
CA ILE A 3 2.88 2.04 -5.75
C ILE A 3 3.35 1.99 -4.30
N ILE A 4 4.66 2.18 -4.09
CA ILE A 4 5.23 2.40 -2.76
C ILE A 4 5.30 3.90 -2.52
N ILE A 5 4.72 4.34 -1.41
CA ILE A 5 4.68 5.73 -0.97
C ILE A 5 5.52 5.85 0.30
N LYS A 6 6.61 6.61 0.21
CA LYS A 6 7.56 6.84 1.32
C LYS A 6 7.42 8.21 2.00
N GLU A 7 6.58 9.07 1.42
CA GLU A 7 6.28 10.41 1.93
C GLU A 7 4.77 10.62 1.95
N ARG A 8 4.30 11.84 2.22
CA ARG A 8 2.87 12.14 2.21
C ARG A 8 2.26 11.84 0.83
N ALA A 9 1.26 10.98 0.80
CA ALA A 9 0.57 10.62 -0.44
C ALA A 9 -0.03 11.84 -1.14
N THR A 10 0.10 11.87 -2.47
CA THR A 10 -0.58 12.84 -3.33
C THR A 10 -1.95 12.32 -3.74
N LEU A 11 -2.89 13.23 -4.05
CA LEU A 11 -4.21 12.86 -4.57
C LEU A 11 -4.10 11.97 -5.82
N LYS A 12 -3.18 12.28 -6.73
CA LYS A 12 -2.95 11.47 -7.94
C LYS A 12 -2.54 10.03 -7.62
N GLN A 13 -1.68 9.81 -6.63
CA GLN A 13 -1.32 8.45 -6.21
C GLN A 13 -2.52 7.71 -5.61
N VAL A 14 -3.35 8.40 -4.82
CA VAL A 14 -4.59 7.83 -4.28
C VAL A 14 -5.55 7.46 -5.42
N GLU A 15 -5.77 8.36 -6.38
CA GLU A 15 -6.61 8.12 -7.56
C GLU A 15 -6.11 6.94 -8.42
N GLN A 16 -4.79 6.78 -8.53
CA GLN A 16 -4.18 5.64 -9.23
C GLN A 16 -4.45 4.32 -8.51
N MET A 17 -4.29 4.28 -7.18
CA MET A 17 -4.58 3.08 -6.39
C MET A 17 -6.07 2.72 -6.42
N MET A 18 -6.95 3.72 -6.43
CA MET A 18 -8.40 3.55 -6.53
C MET A 18 -8.87 2.90 -7.84
N GLN A 19 -8.08 2.93 -8.92
CA GLN A 19 -8.50 2.32 -10.19
C GLN A 19 -8.73 0.80 -10.09
N VAL A 20 -8.14 0.13 -9.09
CA VAL A 20 -8.24 -1.33 -8.93
C VAL A 20 -9.60 -1.75 -8.36
N LEU A 21 -10.00 -1.19 -7.22
CA LEU A 21 -11.21 -1.61 -6.50
C LEU A 21 -12.33 -0.56 -6.48
N ARG A 22 -12.05 0.68 -6.93
CA ARG A 22 -12.98 1.82 -7.11
C ARG A 22 -13.71 2.36 -5.87
N VAL A 23 -13.86 1.58 -4.80
CA VAL A 23 -14.62 1.94 -3.59
C VAL A 23 -13.76 2.06 -2.34
N TYR A 24 -12.66 1.33 -2.28
CA TYR A 24 -11.68 1.38 -1.21
C TYR A 24 -10.32 0.98 -1.78
N ILE A 25 -9.26 1.17 -1.00
CA ILE A 25 -7.90 0.78 -1.38
C ILE A 25 -7.43 -0.29 -0.41
N LYS A 26 -6.91 -1.39 -0.96
CA LYS A 26 -6.09 -2.32 -0.17
C LYS A 26 -4.66 -1.82 -0.12
N VAL A 27 -4.17 -1.62 1.10
CA VAL A 27 -2.78 -1.25 1.35
C VAL A 27 -2.11 -2.25 2.28
N ALA A 28 -0.79 -2.29 2.21
CA ALA A 28 0.09 -2.82 3.24
C ALA A 28 0.93 -1.64 3.77
N VAL A 29 1.13 -1.56 5.08
CA VAL A 29 1.92 -0.51 5.73
C VAL A 29 3.09 -1.14 6.46
N ASP A 30 4.28 -0.55 6.36
CA ASP A 30 5.39 -0.83 7.27
C ASP A 30 5.36 0.23 8.37
N ILE A 31 5.05 -0.21 9.60
CA ILE A 31 4.84 0.70 10.74
C ILE A 31 6.16 1.25 11.29
N GLU A 32 7.28 0.54 11.11
CA GLU A 32 8.59 0.97 11.59
C GLU A 32 9.21 2.00 10.66
N LYS A 33 9.00 1.85 9.34
CA LYS A 33 9.50 2.78 8.33
C LYS A 33 8.54 3.93 8.02
N GLY A 34 7.27 3.81 8.39
CA GLY A 34 6.24 4.81 8.07
C GLY A 34 5.95 4.93 6.58
N ILE A 35 6.02 3.81 5.85
CA ILE A 35 5.76 3.74 4.39
C ILE A 35 4.60 2.80 4.10
N LEU A 36 3.99 2.92 2.91
CA LEU A 36 2.92 2.03 2.48
C LEU A 36 3.06 1.60 1.03
N ALA A 37 2.47 0.46 0.71
CA ALA A 37 2.24 0.00 -0.66
C ALA A 37 0.74 -0.17 -0.91
N GLY A 38 0.26 0.24 -2.09
CA GLY A 38 -1.14 0.10 -2.48
C GLY A 38 -1.34 0.01 -3.98
N GLY A 39 -2.57 -0.23 -4.43
CA GLY A 39 -2.91 -0.38 -5.86
C GLY A 39 -2.85 -1.83 -6.36
N ALA A 40 -3.19 -2.78 -5.49
CA ALA A 40 -3.38 -4.20 -5.80
C ALA A 40 -4.77 -4.69 -5.36
N GLU A 41 -5.16 -5.89 -5.81
CA GLU A 41 -6.43 -6.51 -5.42
C GLU A 41 -6.36 -7.19 -4.05
N ARG A 42 -5.15 -7.48 -3.55
CA ARG A 42 -4.92 -8.17 -2.27
C ARG A 42 -3.82 -7.50 -1.45
N HIS A 43 -3.94 -7.54 -0.12
CA HIS A 43 -2.88 -7.03 0.77
C HIS A 43 -1.55 -7.77 0.58
N SER A 44 -1.59 -9.07 0.28
CA SER A 44 -0.39 -9.90 0.08
C SER A 44 0.47 -9.41 -1.09
N GLU A 45 -0.13 -8.82 -2.11
CA GLU A 45 0.62 -8.26 -3.24
C GLU A 45 1.34 -6.96 -2.82
N CYS A 46 0.66 -6.10 -2.07
CA CYS A 46 1.26 -4.88 -1.50
C CYS A 46 2.36 -5.23 -0.47
N GLU A 47 2.14 -6.25 0.35
CA GLU A 47 3.12 -6.79 1.28
C GLU A 47 4.36 -7.30 0.54
N GLY A 48 4.19 -8.05 -0.55
CA GLY A 48 5.29 -8.49 -1.41
C GLY A 48 6.14 -7.31 -1.90
N ALA A 49 5.51 -6.22 -2.33
CA ALA A 49 6.24 -5.02 -2.76
C ALA A 49 7.03 -4.37 -1.61
N LEU A 50 6.50 -4.34 -0.38
CA LEU A 50 7.24 -3.83 0.78
C LEU A 50 8.40 -4.75 1.17
N LEU A 51 8.22 -6.07 1.12
CA LEU A 51 9.30 -7.03 1.35
C LEU A 51 10.42 -6.86 0.32
N GLU A 52 10.09 -6.67 -0.95
CA GLU A 52 11.06 -6.38 -2.02
C GLU A 52 11.79 -5.04 -1.81
N ASP A 53 11.13 -4.03 -1.23
CA ASP A 53 11.73 -2.75 -0.79
C ASP A 53 12.48 -2.86 0.56
N GLY A 54 12.60 -4.07 1.10
CA GLY A 54 13.43 -4.40 2.26
C GLY A 54 12.74 -4.21 3.61
N SER A 55 11.40 -4.21 3.66
CA SER A 55 10.65 -4.26 4.92
C SER A 55 10.72 -5.66 5.55
N ARG A 56 10.48 -5.75 6.86
CA ARG A 56 10.40 -7.04 7.55
C ARG A 56 8.94 -7.45 7.67
N GLN A 57 8.65 -8.73 7.44
CA GLN A 57 7.29 -9.28 7.55
C GLN A 57 6.57 -8.89 8.85
N LEU A 58 7.27 -8.92 9.98
CA LEU A 58 6.74 -8.61 11.31
C LEU A 58 6.28 -7.15 11.47
N ASP A 59 6.77 -6.25 10.62
CA ASP A 59 6.46 -4.83 10.66
C ASP A 59 5.33 -4.47 9.66
N ILE A 60 4.87 -5.42 8.84
CA ILE A 60 3.89 -5.16 7.79
C ILE A 60 2.47 -5.49 8.26
N TRP A 61 1.55 -4.54 8.06
CA TRP A 61 0.13 -4.69 8.38
C TRP A 61 -0.75 -4.39 7.17
N GLY A 62 -1.73 -5.26 6.91
CA GLY A 62 -2.75 -5.04 5.88
C GLY A 62 -3.87 -4.12 6.37
N VAL A 63 -4.29 -3.17 5.55
CA VAL A 63 -5.36 -2.21 5.89
C VAL A 63 -6.30 -2.02 4.70
N ASP A 64 -7.61 -2.05 4.98
CA ASP A 64 -8.65 -1.57 4.06
C ASP A 64 -8.89 -0.09 4.30
N TRP A 65 -8.52 0.74 3.33
CA TRP A 65 -8.73 2.19 3.39
C TRP A 65 -10.00 2.58 2.63
N TRP A 66 -11.03 2.92 3.40
CA TRP A 66 -12.31 3.45 2.92
C TRP A 66 -12.23 4.97 2.76
N LEU A 67 -12.78 5.48 1.64
CA LEU A 67 -12.98 6.91 1.41
C LEU A 67 -14.25 7.42 2.07
#